data_AF-X1AJL8-F1
#
_entry.id   AF-X1AJL8-F1
#
_cell.length_a   1.000
_cell.length_b   1.000
_cell.length_c   1.000
_cell.angle_alpha   90.00
_cell.angle_beta   90.00
_cell.angle_gamma   90.00
#
_symmetry.space_group_name_H-M   'P 1'
#
loop_
_entity.id
_entity.type
_entity.pdbx_description
1 polymer ?
#
loop_
_entity_poly.entity_id
_entity_poly.type
_entity_poly.pdbx_seq_one_letter_code
_entity_poly.pdbx_strand_id
1 'polypeptide(L)' 'ETTEIDELQVLLGAVDFIREQLNVKEVCVFKADDAARYDPQDRARLAVPLRPAIFIE' A
#
# COMPACT_ATOMS: atom_id res chain seq x y z
N GLU A 1 20.52 8.48 8.98
CA GLU A 1 20.20 7.14 9.53
C GLU A 1 19.23 6.45 8.58
N THR A 2 19.65 5.34 7.98
CA THR A 2 18.77 4.52 7.13
C THR A 2 18.04 3.58 8.08
N THR A 3 16.87 3.99 8.56
CA THR A 3 15.99 3.07 9.28
C THR A 3 15.49 2.06 8.25
N GLU A 4 16.04 0.86 8.26
CA GLU A 4 15.52 -0.30 7.53
C GLU A 4 14.17 -0.69 8.15
N ILE A 5 13.11 -0.01 7.72
CA ILE A 5 11.74 -0.33 8.05
C ILE A 5 11.22 -1.25 6.95
N ASP A 6 10.67 -2.40 7.33
CA ASP A 6 9.92 -3.22 6.39
C ASP A 6 8.54 -2.56 6.16
N GLU A 7 8.51 -1.60 5.23
CA GLU A 7 7.31 -0.82 4.90
C GLU A 7 6.12 -1.71 4.52
N LEU A 8 6.39 -2.83 3.82
CA LEU A 8 5.35 -3.76 3.43
C LEU A 8 4.73 -4.43 4.66
N GLN A 9 5.56 -4.95 5.57
CA GLN A 9 5.05 -5.59 6.79
C GLN A 9 4.27 -4.61 7.68
N VAL A 10 4.75 -3.36 7.79
CA VAL A 10 4.04 -2.32 8.55
C VAL A 10 2.67 -2.03 7.94
N LEU A 11 2.60 -1.85 6.61
CA LEU A 11 1.34 -1.59 5.93
C LEU A 11 0.38 -2.79 5.99
N LEU A 12 0.89 -4.02 5.84
CA LEU A 12 0.09 -5.24 5.97
C LEU A 12 -0.49 -5.39 7.38
N GLY A 13 0.29 -5.10 8.42
CA GLY A 13 -0.19 -5.12 9.81
C GLY A 13 -1.22 -4.02 10.12
N ALA A 14 -1.24 -2.94 9.34
CA ALA A 14 -2.18 -1.84 9.50
C ALA A 14 -3.45 -1.97 8.66
N VAL A 15 -3.60 -3.02 7.84
CA VAL A 15 -4.73 -3.21 6.91
C VAL A 15 -6.08 -3.14 7.64
N ASP A 16 -6.24 -3.89 8.74
CA ASP A 16 -7.48 -3.91 9.49
C ASP A 16 -7.80 -2.55 10.11
N PHE A 17 -6.79 -1.88 10.65
CA PHE A 17 -6.93 -0.54 11.20
C PHE A 17 -7.40 0.45 10.13
N ILE A 18 -6.76 0.45 8.96
CA ILE A 18 -7.12 1.35 7.84
C ILE A 18 -8.55 1.05 7.37
N ARG A 19 -8.91 -0.24 7.27
CA ARG A 19 -10.25 -0.68 6.86
C ARG A 19 -11.33 -0.16 7.81
N GLU A 20 -11.11 -0.28 9.12
CA GLU A 20 -12.04 0.19 10.14
C GLU A 20 -12.11 1.72 10.20
N GLN A 21 -10.97 2.41 10.15
CA GLN A 21 -10.93 3.88 10.25
C GLN A 21 -11.53 4.58 9.03
N LEU A 22 -11.30 4.04 7.83
CA LEU A 22 -11.82 4.61 6.59
C LEU A 22 -13.17 4.03 6.19
N ASN A 23 -13.68 3.04 6.94
CA ASN A 23 -14.94 2.35 6.68
C ASN A 23 -15.06 1.83 5.23
N VAL A 24 -13.95 1.30 4.72
CA VAL A 24 -13.85 0.72 3.36
C VAL A 24 -14.09 -0.78 3.41
N LYS A 25 -14.52 -1.36 2.28
CA LYS A 25 -14.82 -2.81 2.22
C LYS A 25 -13.56 -3.66 2.22
N GLU A 26 -12.54 -3.22 1.48
CA GLU A 26 -11.31 -3.97 1.26
C GLU A 26 -10.12 -3.00 1.21
N VAL A 27 -8.98 -3.43 1.74
CA VAL A 27 -7.70 -2.73 1.64
C VAL A 27 -6.68 -3.76 1.18
N CYS A 28 -6.11 -3.54 0.00
CA CYS A 28 -5.10 -4.41 -0.59
C CYS A 28 -3.76 -3.68 -0.61
N VAL A 29 -2.70 -4.33 -0.13
CA VAL A 29 -1.34 -3.80 -0.11
C VAL A 29 -0.47 -4.66 -1.01
N PHE A 30 0.17 -4.02 -1.99
CA PHE A 30 1.05 -4.68 -2.96
C PHE A 30 2.42 -4.02 -2.97
N LYS A 31 3.45 -4.76 -3.36
CA LYS A 31 4.75 -4.14 -3.68
C LYS A 31 4.66 -3.37 -5.00
N ALA A 32 5.42 -2.29 -5.10
CA ALA A 32 5.52 -1.51 -6.34
C ALA A 32 6.11 -2.31 -7.52
N ASP A 33 6.79 -3.42 -7.28
CA ASP A 33 7.31 -4.30 -8.35
C ASP A 33 6.48 -5.58 -8.55
N ASP A 34 5.37 -5.72 -7.84
CA ASP A 34 4.52 -6.92 -7.94
C ASP A 34 3.75 -6.94 -9.27
N ALA A 35 4.02 -7.95 -10.09
CA ALA A 35 3.36 -8.14 -11.39
C ALA A 35 1.88 -8.55 -11.26
N ALA A 36 1.47 -9.09 -10.11
CA ALA A 36 0.09 -9.49 -9.83
C ALA A 36 -0.72 -8.40 -9.11
N ARG A 37 -0.16 -7.19 -8.95
CA ARG A 37 -0.86 -6.07 -8.31
C ARG A 37 -2.11 -5.67 -9.08
N TYR A 38 -3.15 -5.31 -8.35
CA TYR A 38 -4.32 -4.66 -8.92
C TYR A 38 -4.11 -3.15 -8.91
N ASP A 39 -3.79 -2.58 -10.07
CA ASP A 39 -3.58 -1.13 -10.24
C ASP A 39 -4.08 -0.67 -11.62
N PRO A 40 -5.42 -0.51 -11.80
CA PRO A 40 -6.01 -0.14 -13.08
C PRO A 40 -5.51 1.20 -13.65
N GLN A 41 -4.98 2.08 -12.80
CA GLN A 41 -4.48 3.41 -13.18
C GLN A 41 -2.94 3.49 -13.22
N ASP A 42 -2.24 2.37 -13.03
CA ASP A 42 -0.78 2.25 -13.01
C ASP A 42 -0.09 3.30 -12.10
N ARG A 43 -0.76 3.66 -10.99
CA ARG A 43 -0.30 4.66 -10.02
C ARG A 43 0.92 4.22 -9.24
N ALA A 44 1.18 2.92 -9.16
CA ALA A 44 2.32 2.39 -8.43
C ALA A 44 3.68 2.85 -8.99
N ARG A 45 3.75 3.34 -10.24
CA ARG A 45 4.95 4.03 -10.77
C ARG A 45 5.27 5.35 -10.05
N LEU A 46 4.29 5.94 -9.37
CA LEU A 46 4.44 7.18 -8.60
C LEU A 46 4.82 6.92 -7.14
N ALA A 47 4.85 5.65 -6.70
CA ALA A 47 5.25 5.30 -5.35
C ALA A 47 6.75 5.57 -5.15
N VAL A 48 7.10 6.15 -4.01
CA VAL A 48 8.49 6.32 -3.58
C VAL A 48 8.61 5.81 -2.14
N PRO A 49 9.83 5.48 -1.64
CA PRO A 49 9.99 5.01 -0.26
C PRO A 49 9.31 5.95 0.74
N LEU A 50 8.60 5.39 1.72
CA LEU A 50 7.79 6.10 2.72
C LEU A 50 6.58 6.88 2.15
N ARG A 51 6.30 6.79 0.86
CA ARG A 51 5.13 7.40 0.21
C ARG A 51 4.52 6.43 -0.80
N PRO A 52 3.61 5.55 -0.35
CA PRO A 52 2.94 4.60 -1.23
C PRO A 52 2.01 5.34 -2.21
N ALA A 53 1.82 4.75 -3.38
CA ALA A 53 0.76 5.16 -4.29
C ALA A 53 -0.57 4.56 -3.84
N ILE A 54 -1.63 5.35 -3.88
CA ILE A 54 -2.97 4.95 -3.42
C ILE A 54 -3.94 5.00 -4.59
N PHE A 55 -4.65 3.89 -4.77
CA PHE A 55 -5.80 3.75 -5.67
C PHE A 55 -7.06 3.51 -4.82
N ILE A 56 -8.16 4.18 -5.15
CA ILE A 56 -9.45 4.09 -4.46
C ILE A 56 -10.54 4.01 -5.53
N GLU A 57 -11.50 3.09 -5.34
CA GLU A 57 -12.69 2.91 -6.17
C GLU A 57 -13.97 2.83 -5.34
#